data_AF-A0A7X9E8N0-F1
#
_entry.id   AF-A0A7X9E8N0-F1
#
_cell.length_a   1.000
_cell.length_b   1.000
_cell.length_c   1.000
_cell.angle_alpha   90.00
_cell.angle_beta   90.00
_cell.angle_gamma   90.00
#
_symmetry.space_group_name_H-M   'P 1'
#
loop_
_entity.id
_entity.type
_entity.pdbx_description
1 polymer ?
#
loop_
_entity_poly.entity_id
_entity_poly.type
_entity_poly.pdbx_seq_one_letter_code
_entity_poly.pdbx_strand_id
1 'polypeptide(L)'
;MSYYDGYPRYESAAERKAKANKSLEKLKKKNPDIEPVIIEGRTLAKNWWGKSWNKNLESYADYRNRIARGKSYVQNKAVLDLKIFKGRALAKVQGSRVKPYDVEITIDALDNKRWEQIIELCNRRIDSLEQLIEGKFPKELEILFTDKKYGMFPSPQEIHFACSCPDWAYMCKHVAAVLYGIGSRLDNNPMLFFELRNIDGQELIRKSMEQKLESMLKNAGKKSKREIDIKDIGDIFGL
;
A
#
# COMPACT_ATOMS: atom_id res chain seq x y z
N MET A 1 7.89 47.38 9.63
CA MET A 1 9.16 46.63 9.49
C MET A 1 9.01 45.68 8.32
N SER A 2 9.99 45.69 7.41
CA SER A 2 9.91 45.21 6.02
C SER A 2 9.47 43.76 5.87
N TYR A 3 8.42 43.56 5.07
CA TYR A 3 8.10 42.30 4.43
C TYR A 3 9.28 41.88 3.54
N TYR A 4 10.10 40.93 4.00
CA TYR A 4 11.11 40.32 3.15
C TYR A 4 10.43 39.40 2.14
N ASP A 5 10.14 39.99 0.98
CA ASP A 5 9.84 39.31 -0.26
C ASP A 5 11.14 38.70 -0.81
N GLY A 6 11.45 37.50 -0.33
CA GLY A 6 12.59 36.71 -0.79
C GLY A 6 12.09 35.34 -1.21
N TYR A 7 12.00 35.11 -2.52
CA TYR A 7 11.74 33.76 -3.03
C TYR A 7 12.81 32.82 -2.43
N PRO A 8 12.41 31.75 -1.74
CA PRO A 8 13.36 30.87 -1.08
C PRO A 8 14.34 30.30 -2.11
N ARG A 9 15.64 30.30 -1.77
CA ARG A 9 16.70 29.77 -2.63
C ARG A 9 16.31 28.40 -3.17
N TYR A 10 16.46 28.24 -4.48
CA TYR A 10 16.24 26.95 -5.13
C TYR A 10 17.24 25.91 -4.58
N GLU A 11 16.71 24.84 -3.98
CA GLU A 11 17.49 23.67 -3.56
C GLU A 11 17.41 22.58 -4.65
N SER A 12 18.57 22.25 -5.22
CA SER A 12 18.71 21.16 -6.19
C SER A 12 18.31 19.81 -5.59
N ALA A 13 18.02 18.81 -6.43
CA ALA A 13 17.70 17.46 -5.97
C ALA A 13 18.87 16.82 -5.20
N ALA A 14 20.11 17.08 -5.62
CA ALA A 14 21.31 16.59 -4.96
C ALA A 14 21.48 17.18 -3.54
N GLU A 15 21.29 18.49 -3.38
CA GLU A 15 21.33 19.15 -2.07
C GLU A 15 20.24 18.61 -1.14
N ARG A 16 19.01 18.45 -1.65
CA ARG A 16 17.89 17.86 -0.88
C ARG A 16 18.21 16.44 -0.41
N LYS A 17 18.76 15.61 -1.29
CA LYS A 17 19.15 14.23 -0.96
C LYS A 17 20.29 14.19 0.06
N ALA A 18 21.30 15.04 -0.08
CA ALA A 18 22.41 15.13 0.88
C ALA A 18 21.91 15.55 2.28
N LYS A 19 21.00 16.54 2.32
CA LYS A 19 20.34 16.98 3.55
C LYS A 19 19.49 15.89 4.20
N ALA A 20 18.71 15.16 3.40
CA ALA A 20 17.94 14.02 3.87
C ALA A 20 18.83 12.92 4.46
N ASN A 21 19.91 12.54 3.77
CA ASN A 21 20.88 11.56 4.28
C ASN A 21 21.52 12.03 5.59
N LYS A 22 21.99 13.28 5.68
CA LYS A 22 22.57 13.83 6.93
C LYS A 22 21.57 13.79 8.08
N SER A 23 20.30 14.05 7.80
CA SER A 23 19.23 14.01 8.80
C SER A 23 18.87 12.58 9.20
N LEU A 24 18.88 11.65 8.24
CA LEU A 24 18.71 10.22 8.46
C LEU A 24 19.79 9.67 9.40
N GLU A 25 21.07 9.96 9.13
CA GLU A 25 22.17 9.52 9.98
C GLU A 25 22.05 10.05 11.42
N LYS A 26 21.66 11.32 11.58
CA LYS A 26 21.39 11.89 12.90
C LYS A 26 20.20 11.22 13.59
N LEU A 27 19.16 10.88 12.84
CA LEU A 27 17.96 10.24 13.37
C LEU A 27 18.25 8.80 13.79
N LYS A 28 18.98 8.03 12.96
CA LYS A 28 19.43 6.67 13.27
C LYS A 28 20.24 6.59 14.57
N LYS A 29 21.12 7.57 14.81
CA LYS A 29 21.90 7.64 16.06
C LYS A 29 21.03 7.81 17.30
N LYS A 30 19.85 8.42 17.19
CA LYS A 30 18.91 8.65 18.30
C LYS A 30 17.89 7.53 18.44
N ASN A 31 17.47 6.96 17.32
CA ASN A 31 16.52 5.88 17.24
C ASN A 31 17.00 4.90 16.16
N PRO A 32 17.61 3.76 16.52
CA PRO A 32 18.11 2.79 15.55
C PRO A 32 16.98 2.11 14.78
N ASP A 33 15.77 2.05 15.34
CA ASP A 33 14.62 1.32 14.79
C ASP A 33 13.82 2.15 13.76
N ILE A 34 14.39 3.20 13.20
CA ILE A 34 13.70 3.96 12.15
C ILE A 34 13.62 3.16 10.85
N GLU A 35 12.56 3.39 10.11
CA GLU A 35 12.29 2.68 8.88
C GLU A 35 12.20 3.71 7.74
N PRO A 36 13.33 4.11 7.12
CA PRO A 36 13.30 5.05 6.01
C PRO A 36 12.62 4.45 4.79
N VAL A 37 12.07 5.31 3.92
CA VAL A 37 11.60 4.89 2.60
C VAL A 37 12.71 5.10 1.58
N ILE A 38 13.20 4.01 1.01
CA ILE A 38 14.25 4.02 -0.01
C ILE A 38 13.67 3.44 -1.29
N ILE A 39 13.46 4.31 -2.28
CA ILE A 39 13.03 3.90 -3.62
C ILE A 39 14.25 3.86 -4.52
N GLU A 40 14.47 2.69 -5.14
CA GLU A 40 15.52 2.49 -6.13
C GLU A 40 15.00 2.84 -7.53
N GLY A 41 15.72 3.72 -8.22
CA GLY A 41 15.33 4.17 -9.56
C GLY A 41 14.17 5.17 -9.57
N ARG A 42 13.48 5.24 -10.71
CA ARG A 42 12.39 6.22 -10.94
C ARG A 42 11.00 5.70 -10.57
N THR A 43 10.86 4.38 -10.50
CA THR A 43 9.57 3.69 -10.31
C THR A 43 9.20 3.68 -8.84
N LEU A 44 8.12 4.40 -8.48
CA LEU A 44 7.68 4.53 -7.09
C LEU A 44 7.02 3.27 -6.52
N ALA A 45 6.38 2.50 -7.40
CA ALA A 45 5.78 1.22 -7.07
C ALA A 45 6.00 0.24 -8.23
N LYS A 46 6.55 -0.92 -7.90
CA LYS A 46 6.91 -2.02 -8.80
C LYS A 46 5.75 -2.98 -8.98
N ASN A 47 5.11 -3.41 -7.90
CA ASN A 47 4.05 -4.42 -7.96
C ASN A 47 2.65 -3.80 -7.92
N TRP A 48 1.64 -4.68 -7.95
CA TRP A 48 0.25 -4.27 -8.05
C TRP A 48 -0.23 -3.45 -6.85
N TRP A 49 0.19 -3.76 -5.63
CA TRP A 49 -0.28 -3.09 -4.41
C TRP A 49 0.06 -1.61 -4.37
N GLY A 50 1.34 -1.27 -4.54
CA GLY A 50 1.78 0.11 -4.55
C GLY A 50 1.27 0.86 -5.78
N LYS A 51 1.12 0.19 -6.94
CA LYS A 51 0.54 0.80 -8.14
C LYS A 51 -0.93 1.17 -7.93
N SER A 52 -1.73 0.25 -7.40
CA SER A 52 -3.15 0.47 -7.12
C SER A 52 -3.35 1.54 -6.04
N TRP A 53 -2.51 1.52 -5.00
CA TRP A 53 -2.47 2.58 -4.00
C TRP A 53 -2.20 3.95 -4.60
N ASN A 54 -1.11 4.07 -5.37
CA ASN A 54 -0.75 5.33 -6.01
C ASN A 54 -1.84 5.80 -6.98
N LYS A 55 -2.45 4.89 -7.75
CA LYS A 55 -3.54 5.20 -8.69
C LYS A 55 -4.80 5.68 -7.97
N ASN A 56 -5.16 5.04 -6.85
CA ASN A 56 -6.29 5.45 -6.01
C ASN A 56 -6.09 6.90 -5.54
N LEU A 57 -4.91 7.20 -4.97
CA LEU A 57 -4.57 8.55 -4.52
C LEU A 57 -4.55 9.58 -5.65
N GLU A 58 -4.04 9.21 -6.82
CA GLU A 58 -3.97 10.07 -8.00
C GLU A 58 -5.34 10.35 -8.63
N SER A 59 -6.34 9.50 -8.38
CA SER A 59 -7.70 9.70 -8.87
C SER A 59 -8.41 10.89 -8.21
N TYR A 60 -7.86 11.41 -7.12
CA TYR A 60 -8.45 12.49 -6.34
C TYR A 60 -8.06 13.85 -6.91
N ALA A 61 -9.05 14.57 -7.44
CA ALA A 61 -8.85 15.81 -8.18
C ALA A 61 -8.12 16.88 -7.33
N ASP A 62 -8.44 16.97 -6.04
CA ASP A 62 -7.88 17.95 -5.11
C ASP A 62 -6.39 17.75 -4.85
N TYR A 63 -5.84 16.58 -5.19
CA TYR A 63 -4.47 16.20 -4.84
C TYR A 63 -3.47 16.41 -5.98
N ARG A 64 -3.94 16.63 -7.23
CA ARG A 64 -3.09 16.70 -8.43
C ARG A 64 -1.94 17.71 -8.33
N ASN A 65 -2.19 18.89 -7.78
CA ASN A 65 -1.19 19.98 -7.70
C ASN A 65 -0.07 19.74 -6.67
N ARG A 66 -0.21 18.72 -5.81
CA ARG A 66 0.72 18.45 -4.70
C ARG A 66 1.50 17.15 -4.89
N ILE A 67 1.02 16.29 -5.77
CA ILE A 67 1.57 14.98 -6.11
C ILE A 67 3.00 15.06 -6.65
N ALA A 68 3.29 15.91 -7.65
CA ALA A 68 4.61 15.95 -8.29
C ALA A 68 5.73 16.29 -7.28
N ARG A 69 5.46 17.20 -6.34
CA ARG A 69 6.40 17.54 -5.26
C ARG A 69 6.56 16.40 -4.25
N GLY A 70 5.47 15.72 -3.90
CA GLY A 70 5.51 14.52 -3.06
C GLY A 70 6.37 13.41 -3.65
N LYS A 71 6.17 13.10 -4.95
CA LYS A 71 7.00 12.14 -5.71
C LYS A 71 8.48 12.49 -5.64
N SER A 72 8.81 13.76 -5.87
CA SER A 72 10.20 14.24 -5.76
C SER A 72 10.79 14.04 -4.37
N TYR A 73 10.02 14.24 -3.30
CA TYR A 73 10.51 14.08 -1.93
C TYR A 73 10.83 12.62 -1.61
N VAL A 74 9.91 11.70 -1.91
CA VAL A 74 10.14 10.27 -1.64
C VAL A 74 11.30 9.71 -2.49
N GLN A 75 11.44 10.14 -3.75
CA GLN A 75 12.58 9.77 -4.61
C GLN A 75 13.92 10.28 -4.08
N ASN A 76 13.93 11.44 -3.43
CA ASN A 76 15.13 12.03 -2.85
C ASN A 76 15.38 11.60 -1.39
N LYS A 77 14.80 10.46 -0.97
CA LYS A 77 14.98 9.86 0.36
C LYS A 77 14.55 10.78 1.51
N ALA A 78 13.61 11.69 1.25
CA ALA A 78 13.19 12.67 2.24
C ALA A 78 12.27 12.10 3.32
N VAL A 79 11.68 10.92 3.12
CA VAL A 79 10.90 10.22 4.15
C VAL A 79 11.88 9.38 4.99
N LEU A 80 12.28 9.95 6.12
CA LEU A 80 13.35 9.46 6.98
C LEU A 80 12.92 8.31 7.87
N ASP A 81 11.64 8.29 8.23
CA ASP A 81 10.99 7.25 9.01
C ASP A 81 9.54 7.16 8.54
N LEU A 82 9.04 5.94 8.35
CA LEU A 82 7.66 5.63 8.02
C LEU A 82 7.30 4.30 8.67
N LYS A 83 6.41 4.37 9.66
CA LYS A 83 5.86 3.22 10.35
C LYS A 83 4.36 3.18 10.14
N ILE A 84 3.86 2.00 9.78
CA ILE A 84 2.44 1.75 9.60
C ILE A 84 1.97 0.97 10.83
N PHE A 85 0.81 1.38 11.33
CA PHE A 85 0.11 0.79 12.46
C PHE A 85 -1.36 0.62 12.08
N LYS A 86 -2.11 -0.07 12.94
CA LYS A 86 -3.55 -0.22 12.79
C LYS A 86 -4.26 1.13 12.59
N GLY A 87 -4.83 1.35 11.40
CA GLY A 87 -5.57 2.58 11.06
C GLY A 87 -4.73 3.84 10.89
N ARG A 88 -3.39 3.79 11.00
CA ARG A 88 -2.55 5.01 10.90
C ARG A 88 -1.13 4.76 10.42
N ALA A 89 -0.52 5.78 9.84
CA ALA A 89 0.89 5.80 9.50
C ALA A 89 1.57 7.05 10.10
N LEU A 90 2.68 6.84 10.80
CA LEU A 90 3.50 7.89 11.40
C LEU A 90 4.80 8.02 10.63
N ALA A 91 5.20 9.25 10.33
CA ALA A 91 6.38 9.51 9.52
C ALA A 91 7.14 10.77 9.94
N LYS A 92 8.43 10.76 9.61
CA LYS A 92 9.31 11.94 9.66
C LYS A 92 9.79 12.28 8.27
N VAL A 93 9.51 13.50 7.82
CA VAL A 93 9.84 13.96 6.47
C VAL A 93 10.77 15.16 6.51
N GLN A 94 11.93 15.03 5.89
CA GLN A 94 12.86 16.12 5.68
C GLN A 94 12.30 17.11 4.66
N GLY A 95 12.12 18.37 5.08
CA GLY A 95 11.77 19.47 4.19
C GLY A 95 12.86 20.51 4.04
N SER A 96 12.46 21.75 3.77
CA SER A 96 13.38 22.88 3.66
C SER A 96 13.97 23.33 5.00
N ARG A 97 13.29 23.06 6.13
CA ARG A 97 13.79 23.40 7.47
C ARG A 97 14.80 22.38 7.97
N VAL A 98 15.59 22.77 8.98
CA VAL A 98 16.61 21.89 9.60
C VAL A 98 15.96 20.72 10.35
N LYS A 99 14.86 20.97 11.08
CA LYS A 99 14.10 19.93 11.78
C LYS A 99 13.16 19.23 10.78
N PRO A 100 13.16 17.88 10.71
CA PRO A 100 12.16 17.12 9.96
C PRO A 100 10.74 17.39 10.49
N TYR A 101 9.76 17.33 9.59
CA TYR A 101 8.35 17.45 9.95
C TYR A 101 7.79 16.10 10.36
N ASP A 102 7.00 16.11 11.43
CA ASP A 102 6.11 15.02 11.79
C ASP A 102 4.88 15.04 10.87
N VAL A 103 4.56 13.86 10.33
CA VAL A 103 3.40 13.59 9.48
C VAL A 103 2.66 12.40 10.04
N GLU A 104 1.36 12.53 10.18
CA GLU A 104 0.45 11.45 10.54
C GLU A 104 -0.64 11.35 9.47
N ILE A 105 -0.91 10.12 9.05
CA ILE A 105 -2.01 9.78 8.17
C ILE A 105 -2.89 8.80 8.91
N THR A 106 -4.16 9.13 9.09
CA THR A 106 -5.14 8.23 9.70
C THR A 106 -6.10 7.78 8.61
N ILE A 107 -6.45 6.50 8.64
CA ILE A 107 -7.40 5.92 7.70
C ILE A 107 -8.51 5.28 8.50
N ASP A 108 -9.75 5.64 8.15
CA ASP A 108 -10.92 5.08 8.81
C ASP A 108 -10.95 3.56 8.67
N ALA A 109 -11.61 2.87 9.59
CA ALA A 109 -11.78 1.44 9.50
C ALA A 109 -12.65 1.07 8.28
N LEU A 110 -12.33 -0.03 7.62
CA LEU A 110 -13.25 -0.58 6.62
C LEU A 110 -14.54 -1.03 7.31
N ASP A 111 -15.69 -0.64 6.75
CA ASP A 111 -17.00 -1.09 7.23
C ASP A 111 -17.11 -2.62 7.23
N ASN A 112 -17.62 -3.19 8.33
CA ASN A 112 -17.70 -4.65 8.52
C ASN A 112 -18.55 -5.34 7.44
N LYS A 113 -19.65 -4.71 6.98
CA LYS A 113 -20.50 -5.32 5.94
C LYS A 113 -19.77 -5.35 4.60
N ARG A 114 -19.02 -4.29 4.27
CA ARG A 114 -18.14 -4.29 3.09
C ARG A 114 -17.06 -5.36 3.22
N TRP A 115 -16.47 -5.51 4.41
CA TRP A 115 -15.45 -6.53 4.66
C TRP A 115 -15.97 -7.95 4.45
N GLU A 116 -17.14 -8.27 4.99
CA GLU A 116 -17.80 -9.57 4.79
C GLU A 116 -18.07 -9.85 3.30
N GLN A 117 -18.56 -8.85 2.55
CA GLN A 117 -18.78 -8.98 1.11
C GLN A 117 -17.48 -9.25 0.35
N ILE A 118 -16.40 -8.58 0.72
CA ILE A 118 -15.09 -8.78 0.11
C ILE A 118 -14.58 -10.19 0.38
N ILE A 119 -14.68 -10.69 1.61
CA ILE A 119 -14.30 -12.07 1.94
C ILE A 119 -15.08 -13.06 1.05
N GLU A 120 -16.39 -12.88 0.91
CA GLU A 120 -17.22 -13.75 0.08
C GLU A 120 -16.78 -13.73 -1.40
N LEU A 121 -16.46 -12.55 -1.93
CA LEU A 121 -16.01 -12.37 -3.32
C LEU A 121 -14.60 -12.93 -3.55
N CYS A 122 -13.70 -12.73 -2.59
CA CYS A 122 -12.33 -13.21 -2.60
C CYS A 122 -12.28 -14.74 -2.55
N ASN A 123 -13.06 -15.37 -1.68
CA ASN A 123 -13.04 -16.83 -1.55
C ASN A 123 -13.55 -17.57 -2.80
N ARG A 124 -14.34 -16.90 -3.64
CA ARG A 124 -14.78 -17.46 -4.93
C ARG A 124 -13.75 -17.34 -6.05
N ARG A 125 -12.67 -16.58 -5.85
CA ARG A 125 -11.76 -16.14 -6.95
C ARG A 125 -10.27 -16.25 -6.62
N ILE A 126 -9.88 -16.53 -5.38
CA ILE A 126 -8.49 -16.75 -5.00
C ILE A 126 -8.19 -18.24 -5.10
N ASP A 127 -7.37 -18.62 -6.08
CA ASP A 127 -6.95 -20.01 -6.27
C ASP A 127 -5.90 -20.45 -5.22
N SER A 128 -5.16 -19.50 -4.64
CA SER A 128 -4.05 -19.77 -3.72
C SER A 128 -3.80 -18.61 -2.75
N LEU A 129 -3.56 -18.94 -1.48
CA LEU A 129 -3.20 -18.01 -0.41
C LEU A 129 -1.83 -17.38 -0.64
N GLU A 130 -0.91 -18.17 -1.18
CA GLU A 130 0.46 -17.76 -1.51
C GLU A 130 0.43 -16.61 -2.53
N GLN A 131 -0.48 -16.66 -3.51
CA GLN A 131 -0.69 -15.58 -4.48
C GLN A 131 -1.17 -14.27 -3.83
N LEU A 132 -2.03 -14.34 -2.80
CA LEU A 132 -2.48 -13.19 -2.03
C LEU A 132 -1.30 -12.52 -1.31
N ILE A 133 -0.46 -13.32 -0.64
CA ILE A 133 0.69 -12.85 0.15
C ILE A 133 1.81 -12.34 -0.76
N GLU A 134 2.08 -13.02 -1.88
CA GLU A 134 3.10 -12.63 -2.85
C GLU A 134 2.70 -11.39 -3.68
N GLY A 135 1.49 -10.86 -3.49
CA GLY A 135 0.98 -9.75 -4.29
C GLY A 135 0.73 -10.13 -5.75
N LYS A 136 0.64 -11.43 -6.05
CA LYS A 136 0.31 -11.99 -7.36
C LYS A 136 -1.20 -12.20 -7.47
N PHE A 137 -1.93 -11.09 -7.51
CA PHE A 137 -3.37 -11.12 -7.68
C PHE A 137 -3.72 -11.44 -9.15
N PRO A 138 -4.68 -12.36 -9.40
CA PRO A 138 -5.39 -12.40 -10.67
C PRO A 138 -5.99 -11.01 -10.97
N LYS A 139 -6.02 -10.63 -12.24
CA LYS A 139 -6.50 -9.30 -12.70
C LYS A 139 -7.96 -9.05 -12.27
N GLU A 140 -8.70 -10.11 -12.01
CA GLU A 140 -10.08 -10.13 -11.56
C GLU A 140 -10.22 -9.61 -10.11
N LEU A 141 -9.19 -9.77 -9.27
CA LEU A 141 -9.16 -9.20 -7.94
C LEU A 141 -8.78 -7.71 -7.96
N GLU A 142 -8.06 -7.24 -8.99
CA GLU A 142 -7.79 -5.80 -9.14
C GLU A 142 -9.07 -4.98 -9.14
N ILE A 143 -10.07 -5.46 -9.88
CA ILE A 143 -11.39 -4.83 -9.96
C ILE A 143 -12.05 -4.84 -8.59
N LEU A 144 -12.01 -5.96 -7.85
CA LEU A 144 -12.64 -6.07 -6.54
C LEU A 144 -12.04 -5.12 -5.50
N PHE A 145 -10.73 -4.94 -5.51
CA PHE A 145 -10.07 -4.06 -4.55
C PHE A 145 -10.21 -2.59 -4.92
N THR A 146 -10.20 -2.25 -6.21
CA THR A 146 -10.21 -0.85 -6.71
C THR A 146 -11.59 -0.32 -7.08
N ASP A 147 -12.64 -1.15 -7.06
CA ASP A 147 -14.01 -0.73 -7.33
C ASP A 147 -14.49 0.32 -6.32
N LYS A 148 -15.19 1.36 -6.78
CA LYS A 148 -15.62 2.46 -5.89
C LYS A 148 -16.74 2.09 -4.92
N LYS A 149 -17.49 1.03 -5.21
CA LYS A 149 -18.66 0.62 -4.43
C LYS A 149 -18.31 -0.50 -3.44
N TYR A 150 -17.42 -1.41 -3.81
CA TYR A 150 -17.04 -2.58 -3.01
C TYR A 150 -15.54 -2.65 -2.68
N GLY A 151 -14.76 -1.63 -3.09
CA GLY A 151 -13.32 -1.62 -2.93
C GLY A 151 -12.87 -1.44 -1.50
N MET A 152 -11.69 -1.99 -1.23
CA MET A 152 -11.02 -1.88 0.06
C MET A 152 -10.23 -0.59 0.20
N PHE A 153 -9.87 0.01 -0.92
CA PHE A 153 -9.07 1.24 -0.91
C PHE A 153 -9.89 2.39 -0.29
N PRO A 154 -9.29 3.16 0.62
CA PRO A 154 -10.00 4.23 1.29
C PRO A 154 -10.35 5.32 0.28
N SER A 155 -11.54 5.90 0.39
CA SER A 155 -11.96 7.11 -0.32
C SER A 155 -11.29 8.36 0.27
N PRO A 156 -11.28 9.52 -0.42
CA PRO A 156 -10.68 10.74 0.11
C PRO A 156 -11.21 11.16 1.48
N GLN A 157 -12.48 10.89 1.75
CA GLN A 157 -13.15 11.23 3.01
C GLN A 157 -12.71 10.32 4.16
N GLU A 158 -12.20 9.13 3.87
CA GLU A 158 -11.68 8.17 4.84
C GLU A 158 -10.19 8.38 5.15
N ILE A 159 -9.54 9.38 4.55
CA ILE A 159 -8.11 9.65 4.74
C ILE A 159 -7.93 11.03 5.38
N HIS A 160 -7.39 11.02 6.59
CA HIS A 160 -7.15 12.19 7.41
C HIS A 160 -5.65 12.48 7.51
N PHE A 161 -5.29 13.76 7.47
CA PHE A 161 -3.90 14.19 7.43
C PHE A 161 -3.58 15.16 8.56
N ALA A 162 -2.45 14.94 9.22
CA ALA A 162 -1.83 15.91 10.10
C ALA A 162 -0.37 16.08 9.71
N CYS A 163 0.08 17.32 9.57
CA CYS A 163 1.48 17.63 9.32
C CYS A 163 1.90 18.87 10.10
N SER A 164 3.03 18.77 10.80
CA SER A 164 3.65 19.88 11.54
C SER A 164 4.24 21.00 10.66
N CYS A 165 4.04 20.96 9.34
CA CYS A 165 4.57 21.98 8.43
C CYS A 165 3.63 23.20 8.37
N PRO A 166 4.16 24.40 8.07
CA PRO A 166 3.36 25.62 8.02
C PRO A 166 2.47 25.75 6.76
N ASP A 167 2.33 24.68 5.96
CA ASP A 167 1.46 24.66 4.79
C ASP A 167 0.03 24.42 5.29
N TRP A 168 -0.87 25.37 5.02
CA TRP A 168 -2.28 25.32 5.41
C TRP A 168 -3.13 24.44 4.48
N ALA A 169 -2.54 23.90 3.41
CA ALA A 169 -3.21 22.95 2.55
C ALA A 169 -3.49 21.64 3.31
N TYR A 170 -4.73 21.14 3.19
CA TYR A 170 -5.15 19.86 3.77
C TYR A 170 -4.18 18.72 3.43
N MET A 171 -3.72 18.66 2.17
CA MET A 171 -2.66 17.75 1.75
C MET A 171 -1.42 18.52 1.28
N CYS A 172 -0.40 18.60 2.15
CA CYS A 172 0.88 19.21 1.79
C CYS A 172 1.78 18.23 1.02
N LYS A 173 2.91 18.72 0.48
CA LYS A 173 3.89 17.88 -0.22
C LYS A 173 4.51 16.78 0.65
N HIS A 174 4.58 16.98 1.97
CA HIS A 174 5.12 15.98 2.90
C HIS A 174 4.12 14.83 3.08
N VAL A 175 2.84 15.15 3.27
CA VAL A 175 1.75 14.15 3.26
C VAL A 175 1.76 13.36 1.96
N ALA A 176 1.84 14.02 0.81
CA ALA A 176 1.93 13.34 -0.48
C ALA A 176 3.16 12.41 -0.56
N ALA A 177 4.33 12.83 -0.04
CA ALA A 177 5.51 11.98 0.01
C ALA A 177 5.31 10.73 0.88
N VAL A 178 4.64 10.87 2.02
CA VAL A 178 4.29 9.75 2.92
C VAL A 178 3.30 8.81 2.25
N LEU A 179 2.27 9.33 1.58
CA LEU A 179 1.31 8.54 0.81
C LEU A 179 1.99 7.68 -0.26
N TYR A 180 2.94 8.24 -1.03
CA TYR A 180 3.73 7.44 -1.97
C TYR A 180 4.66 6.45 -1.26
N GLY A 181 5.20 6.82 -0.09
CA GLY A 181 6.00 5.92 0.75
C GLY A 181 5.21 4.72 1.26
N ILE A 182 3.94 4.91 1.62
CA ILE A 182 3.01 3.82 1.97
C ILE A 182 2.89 2.87 0.78
N GLY A 183 2.64 3.38 -0.43
CA GLY A 183 2.59 2.55 -1.64
C GLY A 183 3.85 1.69 -1.82
N SER A 184 5.03 2.25 -1.60
CA SER A 184 6.29 1.49 -1.63
C SER A 184 6.40 0.45 -0.52
N ARG A 185 5.78 0.65 0.64
CA ARG A 185 5.73 -0.34 1.72
C ARG A 185 4.76 -1.47 1.41
N LEU A 186 3.61 -1.16 0.82
CA LEU A 186 2.64 -2.18 0.40
C LEU A 186 3.21 -3.11 -0.66
N ASP A 187 4.08 -2.60 -1.55
CA ASP A 187 4.82 -3.44 -2.49
C ASP A 187 5.70 -4.49 -1.79
N ASN A 188 6.31 -4.15 -0.65
CA ASN A 188 7.20 -5.06 0.07
C ASN A 188 6.43 -5.97 1.04
N ASN A 189 5.39 -5.44 1.68
CA ASN A 189 4.55 -6.15 2.63
C ASN A 189 3.07 -5.76 2.45
N PRO A 190 2.30 -6.54 1.68
CA PRO A 190 0.87 -6.32 1.49
C PRO A 190 0.02 -6.32 2.76
N MET A 191 0.46 -7.03 3.81
CA MET A 191 -0.31 -7.12 5.06
C MET A 191 -0.49 -5.75 5.74
N LEU A 192 0.43 -4.81 5.47
CA LEU A 192 0.35 -3.43 5.94
C LEU A 192 -0.90 -2.70 5.41
N PHE A 193 -1.46 -3.13 4.27
CA PHE A 193 -2.71 -2.54 3.77
C PHE A 193 -3.90 -2.88 4.67
N PHE A 194 -3.98 -4.14 5.09
CA PHE A 194 -5.03 -4.62 5.99
C PHE A 194 -4.90 -3.96 7.37
N GLU A 195 -3.68 -3.87 7.88
CA GLU A 195 -3.40 -3.14 9.11
C GLU A 195 -3.83 -1.67 9.00
N LEU A 196 -3.45 -0.99 7.91
CA LEU A 196 -3.83 0.39 7.66
C LEU A 196 -5.35 0.58 7.50
N ARG A 197 -6.08 -0.42 7.01
CA ARG A 197 -7.56 -0.43 6.95
C ARG A 197 -8.23 -0.96 8.21
N ASN A 198 -7.46 -1.20 9.27
CA ASN A 198 -7.94 -1.67 10.57
C ASN A 198 -8.70 -3.00 10.50
N ILE A 199 -8.30 -3.88 9.59
CA ILE A 199 -8.90 -5.19 9.37
C ILE A 199 -7.88 -6.29 9.64
N ASP A 200 -8.37 -7.44 10.09
CA ASP A 200 -7.52 -8.60 10.30
C ASP A 200 -7.31 -9.34 8.97
N GLY A 201 -6.18 -9.05 8.32
CA GLY A 201 -5.79 -9.76 7.10
C GLY A 201 -5.62 -11.27 7.31
N GLN A 202 -5.29 -11.73 8.53
CA GLN A 202 -5.19 -13.16 8.83
C GLN A 202 -6.57 -13.84 8.83
N GLU A 203 -7.63 -13.09 9.13
CA GLU A 203 -9.00 -13.60 9.03
C GLU A 203 -9.36 -13.95 7.58
N LEU A 204 -9.01 -13.09 6.62
CA LEU A 204 -9.23 -13.35 5.19
C LEU A 204 -8.50 -14.62 4.75
N ILE A 205 -7.25 -14.75 5.18
CA ILE A 205 -6.41 -15.91 4.91
C ILE A 205 -7.07 -17.18 5.45
N ARG A 206 -7.46 -17.18 6.73
CA ARG A 206 -8.08 -18.33 7.39
C ARG A 206 -9.39 -18.73 6.72
N LYS A 207 -10.29 -17.77 6.47
CA LYS A 207 -11.59 -18.03 5.84
C LYS A 207 -11.45 -18.58 4.41
N SER A 208 -10.48 -18.08 3.65
CA SER A 208 -10.18 -18.59 2.31
C SER A 208 -9.68 -20.04 2.35
N MET A 209 -8.79 -20.37 3.30
CA MET A 209 -8.30 -21.75 3.49
C MET A 209 -9.43 -22.71 3.89
N GLU A 210 -10.28 -22.32 4.84
CA GLU A 210 -11.42 -23.14 5.29
C GLU A 210 -12.36 -23.48 4.13
N GLN A 211 -12.73 -22.49 3.32
CA GLN A 211 -13.59 -22.73 2.16
C GLN A 211 -12.95 -23.61 1.09
N LYS A 212 -11.63 -23.47 0.86
CA LYS A 212 -10.92 -24.32 -0.09
C LYS A 212 -10.86 -25.77 0.40
N LEU A 213 -10.63 -25.99 1.69
CA LEU A 213 -10.69 -27.32 2.31
C LEU A 213 -12.10 -27.92 2.17
N GLU A 214 -13.15 -27.17 2.49
CA GLU A 214 -14.52 -27.62 2.29
C GLU A 214 -14.83 -27.97 0.82
N SER A 215 -14.37 -27.16 -0.13
CA SER A 215 -14.52 -27.42 -1.56
C SER A 215 -13.81 -28.71 -1.99
N MET A 216 -12.56 -28.91 -1.54
CA MET A 216 -11.81 -30.14 -1.81
C MET A 216 -12.49 -31.37 -1.20
N LEU A 217 -12.98 -31.28 0.04
CA LEU A 217 -13.72 -32.35 0.70
C LEU A 217 -15.05 -32.67 0.00
N LYS A 218 -15.80 -31.66 -0.45
CA LYS A 218 -17.06 -31.87 -1.23
C LYS A 218 -16.83 -32.52 -2.58
N ASN A 219 -15.62 -32.41 -3.13
CA ASN A 219 -15.23 -33.02 -4.40
C ASN A 219 -14.45 -34.33 -4.20
N ALA A 220 -14.05 -34.67 -2.97
CA ALA A 220 -13.41 -35.93 -2.65
C ALA A 220 -14.39 -37.09 -2.93
N GLY A 221 -14.05 -37.93 -3.91
CA GLY A 221 -14.89 -39.04 -4.37
C GLY A 221 -15.77 -38.74 -5.59
N LYS A 222 -15.79 -37.50 -6.12
CA LYS A 222 -16.39 -37.24 -7.44
C LYS A 222 -15.37 -37.55 -8.53
N LYS A 223 -15.59 -38.66 -9.27
CA LYS A 223 -14.77 -38.99 -10.45
C LYS A 223 -14.74 -37.82 -11.41
N SER A 224 -13.54 -37.35 -11.74
CA SER A 224 -13.36 -36.33 -12.78
C SER A 224 -13.71 -36.96 -14.14
N LYS A 225 -14.32 -36.21 -15.06
CA LYS A 225 -14.50 -36.69 -16.45
C LYS A 225 -13.18 -37.02 -17.17
N ARG A 226 -12.05 -36.61 -16.60
CA ARG A 226 -10.69 -36.89 -17.09
C ARG A 226 -10.01 -38.07 -16.37
N GLU A 227 -10.67 -38.66 -15.38
CA GLU A 227 -10.19 -39.84 -14.68
C GLU A 227 -10.61 -41.06 -15.50
N ILE A 228 -9.61 -41.72 -16.11
CA ILE A 228 -9.80 -42.94 -16.89
C ILE A 228 -9.89 -44.09 -15.89
N ASP A 229 -10.95 -44.90 -15.98
CA ASP A 229 -11.07 -46.08 -15.13
C ASP A 229 -9.96 -47.08 -15.49
N ILE A 230 -9.43 -47.83 -14.53
CA ILE A 230 -8.36 -48.82 -14.79
C ILE A 230 -8.77 -49.84 -15.86
N LYS A 231 -10.09 -50.07 -16.00
CA LYS A 231 -10.67 -50.92 -17.03
C LYS A 231 -10.60 -50.34 -18.45
N ASP A 232 -10.53 -49.02 -18.57
CA ASP A 232 -10.52 -48.28 -19.84
C ASP A 232 -9.09 -47.93 -20.30
N ILE A 233 -8.06 -48.30 -19.51
CA ILE A 233 -6.65 -48.10 -19.85
C ILE A 233 -6.22 -48.96 -21.05
N GLY A 234 -6.76 -50.18 -21.19
CA GLY A 234 -6.46 -51.08 -22.30
C GLY A 234 -6.82 -50.48 -23.67
N ASP A 235 -7.96 -49.80 -23.73
CA ASP A 235 -8.47 -49.16 -24.96
C ASP A 235 -7.64 -47.96 -25.41
N ILE A 236 -6.88 -47.34 -24.50
CA ILE A 236 -6.04 -46.16 -24.78
C ILE A 236 -4.64 -46.59 -25.26
N PHE A 237 -4.13 -47.72 -24.77
CA PHE A 237 -2.80 -48.23 -25.13
C PHE A 237 -2.82 -49.39 -26.14
N GLY A 238 -3.99 -49.85 -26.56
CA GLY A 238 -4.14 -50.89 -27.59
C GLY A 238 -3.60 -52.25 -27.19
N LEU A 239 -3.75 -52.62 -25.91
CA LEU A 239 -3.33 -53.92 -25.34
C LEU A 239 -4.52 -54.86 -25.17
#